data_AF-A0A383BR12-F1
#
_entry.id   AF-A0A383BR12-F1
#
_cell.length_a   1.000
_cell.length_b   1.000
_cell.length_c   1.000
_cell.angle_alpha   90.00
_cell.angle_beta   90.00
_cell.angle_gamma   90.00
#
_symmetry.space_group_name_H-M   'P 1'
#
loop_
_entity.id
_entity.type
_entity.pdbx_description
1 polymer ?
#
loop_
_entity_poly.entity_id
_entity_poly.type
_entity_poly.pdbx_seq_one_letter_code
_entity_poly.pdbx_strand_id
1 'polypeptide(L)'
;NLEDISVPRCFEIEQRLIDELDIPVFHDDQHGTAIIIASGLINALEIQEKKIDTAQIVVAGGGSAGLATLELLANLGFRRANMILVDRNGVVSEDTKHKVNKYKAAFAVDTKKKTLNDAMNGTDVFIGVARGDLVTQEMVKSMAAKPIIFALSNPDPEISPEDVYACRDDVLMATGRSDYPNQENNVLGFPYIFRGALDANSKEINIEMKIAAVHALKELAKLPVPDSVLEAYQIDSLSYGRDY
;
A
#
# COMPACT_ATOMS: atom_id res chain seq x y z
N ASN A 1 -7.44 -14.46 -12.69
CA ASN A 1 -7.56 -13.65 -11.48
C ASN A 1 -7.87 -14.55 -10.31
N LEU A 2 -7.07 -14.52 -9.25
CA LEU A 2 -7.36 -15.11 -7.94
C LEU A 2 -7.87 -14.00 -7.03
N GLU A 3 -8.85 -14.34 -6.19
CA GLU A 3 -9.58 -13.36 -5.40
C GLU A 3 -10.20 -14.07 -4.18
N ASP A 4 -10.30 -13.37 -3.05
CA ASP A 4 -10.95 -13.83 -1.82
C ASP A 4 -10.38 -15.15 -1.24
N ILE A 5 -9.09 -15.42 -1.47
CA ILE A 5 -8.40 -16.58 -0.90
C ILE A 5 -7.72 -16.22 0.41
N SER A 6 -8.12 -16.88 1.49
CA SER A 6 -7.58 -16.61 2.82
C SER A 6 -6.07 -16.90 2.96
N VAL A 7 -5.42 -16.12 3.82
CA VAL A 7 -4.02 -16.31 4.25
C VAL A 7 -3.93 -17.44 5.28
N PRO A 8 -2.89 -18.30 5.27
CA PRO A 8 -1.71 -18.24 4.40
C PRO A 8 -1.80 -19.10 3.13
N ARG A 9 -2.92 -19.80 2.88
CA ARG A 9 -3.05 -20.73 1.75
C ARG A 9 -3.00 -20.04 0.39
N CYS A 10 -3.41 -18.76 0.30
CA CYS A 10 -3.35 -17.98 -0.95
C CYS A 10 -1.96 -17.97 -1.58
N PHE A 11 -0.89 -17.92 -0.76
CA PHE A 11 0.50 -17.92 -1.24
C PHE A 11 0.88 -19.25 -1.89
N GLU A 12 0.51 -20.37 -1.28
CA GLU A 12 0.80 -21.69 -1.84
C GLU A 12 -0.03 -21.97 -3.09
N ILE A 13 -1.32 -21.60 -3.06
CA ILE A 13 -2.22 -21.75 -4.20
C ILE A 13 -1.70 -20.94 -5.39
N GLU A 14 -1.36 -19.67 -5.18
CA GLU A 14 -0.82 -18.82 -6.24
C GLU A 14 0.48 -19.40 -6.82
N GLN A 15 1.44 -19.76 -5.98
CA GLN A 15 2.72 -20.30 -6.45
C GLN A 15 2.52 -21.56 -7.29
N ARG A 16 1.69 -22.50 -6.81
CA ARG A 16 1.41 -23.73 -7.56
C ARG A 16 0.73 -23.46 -8.89
N LEU A 17 -0.21 -22.51 -8.94
CA LEU A 17 -0.87 -22.15 -10.18
C LEU A 17 0.09 -21.47 -11.18
N ILE A 18 1.03 -20.65 -10.69
CA ILE A 18 2.11 -20.09 -11.52
C ILE A 18 2.99 -21.22 -12.09
N ASP A 19 3.34 -22.21 -11.27
CA ASP A 19 4.23 -23.31 -11.67
C ASP A 19 3.54 -24.33 -12.60
N GLU A 20 2.24 -24.56 -12.42
CA GLU A 20 1.49 -25.62 -13.10
C GLU A 20 0.75 -25.15 -14.38
N LEU A 21 0.49 -23.84 -14.54
CA LEU A 21 -0.27 -23.30 -15.68
C LEU A 21 0.62 -22.61 -16.72
N ASP A 22 0.25 -22.73 -18.00
CA ASP A 22 0.86 -22.01 -19.12
C ASP A 22 0.21 -20.63 -19.39
N ILE A 23 -0.54 -20.09 -18.43
CA ILE A 23 -1.30 -18.83 -18.54
C ILE A 23 -1.02 -17.92 -17.34
N PRO A 24 -1.13 -16.58 -17.50
CA PRO A 24 -0.77 -15.66 -16.43
C PRO A 24 -1.74 -15.77 -15.25
N VAL A 25 -1.15 -15.95 -14.06
CA VAL A 25 -1.85 -15.97 -12.77
C VAL A 25 -1.56 -14.66 -12.04
N PHE A 26 -2.60 -14.09 -11.44
CA PHE A 26 -2.51 -12.86 -10.67
C PHE A 26 -3.57 -12.91 -9.58
N HIS A 27 -3.17 -12.56 -8.36
CA HIS A 27 -4.07 -12.41 -7.23
C HIS A 27 -4.32 -10.94 -6.93
N ASP A 28 -5.55 -10.47 -7.12
CA ASP A 28 -5.86 -9.04 -7.04
C ASP A 28 -5.68 -8.49 -5.61
N ASP A 29 -6.22 -9.18 -4.59
CA ASP A 29 -6.07 -8.74 -3.20
C ASP A 29 -4.61 -8.67 -2.72
N GLN A 30 -3.68 -9.37 -3.40
CA GLN A 30 -2.25 -9.33 -3.12
C GLN A 30 -1.58 -8.25 -3.97
N HIS A 31 -1.46 -8.53 -5.27
CA HIS A 31 -0.60 -7.77 -6.17
C HIS A 31 -1.31 -6.54 -6.70
N GLY A 32 -2.63 -6.59 -6.90
CA GLY A 32 -3.43 -5.42 -7.28
C GLY A 32 -3.29 -4.33 -6.22
N THR A 33 -3.63 -4.68 -4.98
CA THR A 33 -3.50 -3.79 -3.81
C THR A 33 -2.08 -3.24 -3.66
N ALA A 34 -1.05 -4.10 -3.76
CA ALA A 34 0.34 -3.68 -3.63
C ALA A 34 0.75 -2.65 -4.71
N ILE A 35 0.30 -2.84 -5.95
CA ILE A 35 0.64 -1.95 -7.08
C ILE A 35 0.03 -0.57 -6.90
N ILE A 36 -1.26 -0.48 -6.51
CA ILE A 36 -1.91 0.81 -6.32
C ILE A 36 -1.25 1.55 -5.16
N ILE A 37 -1.05 0.87 -4.02
CA ILE A 37 -0.36 1.44 -2.85
C ILE A 37 1.03 1.95 -3.22
N ALA A 38 1.83 1.16 -3.93
CA ALA A 38 3.17 1.56 -4.30
C ALA A 38 3.18 2.77 -5.25
N SER A 39 2.23 2.82 -6.19
CA SER A 39 2.06 3.97 -7.10
C SER A 39 1.70 5.25 -6.33
N GLY A 40 0.66 5.19 -5.51
CA GLY A 40 0.21 6.30 -4.68
C GLY A 40 1.32 6.77 -3.74
N LEU A 41 2.02 5.84 -3.09
CA LEU A 41 3.07 6.14 -2.13
C LEU A 41 4.25 6.87 -2.77
N ILE A 42 4.71 6.45 -3.95
CA ILE A 42 5.84 7.13 -4.60
C ILE A 42 5.47 8.58 -4.94
N ASN A 43 4.25 8.82 -5.40
CA ASN A 43 3.75 10.19 -5.62
C ASN A 43 3.62 10.97 -4.32
N ALA A 44 3.08 10.37 -3.27
CA ALA A 44 2.94 11.03 -1.96
C ALA A 44 4.30 11.40 -1.35
N LEU A 45 5.32 10.53 -1.51
CA LEU A 45 6.70 10.83 -1.09
C LEU A 45 7.29 12.00 -1.88
N GLU A 46 7.05 12.05 -3.19
CA GLU A 46 7.49 13.16 -4.05
C GLU A 46 6.87 14.49 -3.60
N ILE A 47 5.55 14.52 -3.38
CA ILE A 47 4.82 15.71 -2.91
C ILE A 47 5.28 16.14 -1.51
N GLN A 48 5.57 15.19 -0.61
CA GLN A 48 6.06 15.46 0.74
C GLN A 48 7.59 15.67 0.81
N GLU A 49 8.28 15.67 -0.33
CA GLU A 49 9.73 15.87 -0.45
C GLU A 49 10.57 14.84 0.34
N LYS A 50 10.07 13.60 0.42
CA LYS A 50 10.71 12.47 1.11
C LYS A 50 11.38 11.53 0.11
N LYS A 51 12.45 10.85 0.56
CA LYS A 51 13.22 9.91 -0.26
C LYS A 51 12.86 8.46 0.06
N ILE A 52 12.68 7.67 -1.00
CA ILE A 52 12.38 6.24 -0.94
C ILE A 52 13.38 5.46 -0.06
N ASP A 53 14.66 5.79 -0.14
CA ASP A 53 15.72 5.04 0.53
C ASP A 53 15.90 5.39 2.01
N THR A 54 15.30 6.48 2.50
CA THR A 54 15.36 6.89 3.91
C THR A 54 14.02 6.86 4.63
N ALA A 55 12.90 6.85 3.90
CA ALA A 55 11.56 6.88 4.47
C ALA A 55 11.34 5.70 5.44
N GLN A 56 10.83 6.00 6.63
CA GLN A 56 10.38 5.03 7.61
C GLN A 56 8.92 4.67 7.35
N ILE A 57 8.63 3.38 7.20
CA ILE A 57 7.31 2.89 6.80
C ILE A 57 6.81 1.91 7.85
N VAL A 58 5.56 2.11 8.28
CA VAL A 58 4.82 1.16 9.10
C VAL A 58 3.71 0.57 8.26
N VAL A 59 3.68 -0.76 8.15
CA VAL A 59 2.56 -1.49 7.55
C VAL A 59 1.81 -2.22 8.65
N ALA A 60 0.56 -1.86 8.89
CA ALA A 60 -0.33 -2.57 9.79
C ALA A 60 -1.19 -3.55 9.01
N GLY A 61 -1.04 -4.85 9.32
CA GLY A 61 -1.76 -5.95 8.67
C GLY A 61 -0.82 -6.92 7.96
N GLY A 62 -0.49 -8.05 8.61
CA GLY A 62 0.31 -9.13 8.02
C GLY A 62 -0.47 -10.06 7.09
N GLY A 63 -1.45 -9.52 6.36
CA GLY A 63 -2.24 -10.26 5.38
C GLY A 63 -1.55 -10.41 4.03
N SER A 64 -2.30 -10.86 3.05
CA SER A 64 -1.92 -11.00 1.64
C SER A 64 -1.47 -9.65 1.06
N ALA A 65 -2.32 -8.63 1.17
CA ALA A 65 -2.05 -7.26 0.74
C ALA A 65 -0.79 -6.65 1.38
N GLY A 66 -0.69 -6.69 2.71
CA GLY A 66 0.42 -6.06 3.44
C GLY A 66 1.79 -6.69 3.14
N LEU A 67 1.84 -8.03 3.03
CA LEU A 67 3.06 -8.75 2.69
C LEU A 67 3.47 -8.52 1.22
N ALA A 68 2.50 -8.54 0.29
CA ALA A 68 2.76 -8.22 -1.12
C ALA A 68 3.24 -6.77 -1.30
N THR A 69 2.66 -5.83 -0.54
CA THR A 69 3.09 -4.42 -0.52
C THR A 69 4.54 -4.29 -0.06
N LEU A 70 4.90 -4.89 1.08
CA LEU A 70 6.28 -4.85 1.59
C LEU A 70 7.29 -5.43 0.60
N GLU A 71 6.93 -6.54 -0.06
CA GLU A 71 7.78 -7.15 -1.08
C GLU A 71 7.96 -6.25 -2.30
N LEU A 72 6.88 -5.68 -2.82
CA LEU A 72 6.94 -4.80 -3.99
C LEU A 72 7.71 -3.51 -3.69
N LEU A 73 7.51 -2.91 -2.50
CA LEU A 73 8.29 -1.76 -2.05
C LEU A 73 9.79 -2.09 -1.98
N ALA A 74 10.17 -3.25 -1.44
CA ALA A 74 11.57 -3.67 -1.43
C ALA A 74 12.17 -3.74 -2.85
N ASN A 75 11.41 -4.26 -3.81
CA ASN A 75 11.84 -4.33 -5.22
C ASN A 75 11.89 -2.95 -5.91
N LEU A 76 11.12 -1.97 -5.44
CA LEU A 76 11.16 -0.58 -5.88
C LEU A 76 12.28 0.26 -5.23
N GLY A 77 13.11 -0.35 -4.38
CA GLY A 77 14.28 0.30 -3.77
C GLY A 77 14.06 0.82 -2.34
N PHE A 78 12.90 0.55 -1.72
CA PHE A 78 12.71 0.82 -0.30
C PHE A 78 13.59 -0.10 0.54
N ARG A 79 14.26 0.45 1.56
CA ARG A 79 15.12 -0.36 2.43
C ARG A 79 14.28 -1.20 3.38
N ARG A 80 14.41 -2.53 3.32
CA ARG A 80 13.72 -3.46 4.23
C ARG A 80 13.89 -3.09 5.72
N ALA A 81 15.07 -2.62 6.11
CA ALA A 81 15.35 -2.20 7.49
C ALA A 81 14.49 -1.00 7.97
N ASN A 82 13.92 -0.22 7.04
CA ASN A 82 13.06 0.92 7.35
C ASN A 82 11.56 0.57 7.34
N MET A 83 11.21 -0.67 7.01
CA MET A 83 9.81 -1.10 6.87
C MET A 83 9.44 -2.02 8.05
N ILE A 84 8.54 -1.55 8.90
CA ILE A 84 8.07 -2.28 10.08
C ILE A 84 6.71 -2.89 9.79
N LEU A 85 6.63 -4.21 9.87
CA LEU A 85 5.36 -4.93 9.87
C LEU A 85 4.78 -4.99 11.29
N VAL A 86 3.54 -4.53 11.45
CA VAL A 86 2.75 -4.68 12.67
C VAL A 86 1.59 -5.63 12.38
N ASP A 87 1.52 -6.73 13.12
CA ASP A 87 0.43 -7.71 13.03
C ASP A 87 -0.38 -7.72 14.33
N ARG A 88 -1.40 -8.59 14.43
CA ARG A 88 -2.27 -8.73 15.60
C ARG A 88 -1.53 -8.89 16.95
N ASN A 89 -0.32 -9.46 16.93
CA ASN A 89 0.50 -9.69 18.13
C ASN A 89 1.55 -8.59 18.38
N GLY A 90 1.50 -7.48 17.64
CA GLY A 90 2.47 -6.40 17.70
C GLY A 90 3.47 -6.42 16.55
N VAL A 91 4.60 -5.73 16.74
CA VAL A 91 5.68 -5.62 15.76
C VAL A 91 6.30 -7.00 15.48
N VAL A 92 6.46 -7.32 14.21
CA VAL A 92 7.23 -8.48 13.75
C VAL A 92 8.71 -8.11 13.75
N SER A 93 9.42 -8.50 14.81
CA SER A 93 10.85 -8.26 15.01
C SER A 93 11.63 -9.57 15.01
N GLU A 94 12.96 -9.48 14.98
CA GLU A 94 13.84 -10.65 15.14
C GLU A 94 13.51 -11.47 16.40
N ASP A 95 13.11 -10.81 17.49
CA ASP A 95 12.71 -11.44 18.74
C ASP A 95 11.33 -12.12 18.66
N THR A 96 10.43 -11.67 17.79
CA THR A 96 9.05 -12.19 17.71
C THR A 96 8.77 -13.02 16.47
N LYS A 97 9.71 -13.12 15.52
CA LYS A 97 9.53 -13.83 14.24
C LYS A 97 9.11 -15.30 14.38
N HIS A 98 9.51 -15.96 15.47
CA HIS A 98 9.14 -17.34 15.78
C HIS A 98 7.66 -17.51 16.17
N LYS A 99 6.94 -16.41 16.44
CA LYS A 99 5.52 -16.39 16.83
C LYS A 99 4.58 -16.18 15.64
N VAL A 100 5.12 -16.02 14.43
CA VAL A 100 4.37 -15.78 13.20
C VAL A 100 4.71 -16.82 12.13
N ASN A 101 3.92 -16.89 11.06
CA ASN A 101 4.22 -17.79 9.96
C ASN A 101 5.47 -17.34 9.18
N LYS A 102 6.03 -18.23 8.35
CA LYS A 102 7.25 -17.98 7.57
C LYS A 102 7.19 -16.73 6.68
N TYR A 103 6.03 -16.41 6.12
CA TYR A 103 5.85 -15.26 5.22
C TYR A 103 5.98 -13.93 5.97
N LYS A 104 5.38 -13.85 7.17
CA LYS A 104 5.54 -12.69 8.07
C LYS A 104 6.95 -12.59 8.63
N ALA A 105 7.52 -13.73 9.03
CA ALA A 105 8.87 -13.80 9.60
C ALA A 105 9.95 -13.28 8.63
N ALA A 106 9.72 -13.34 7.31
CA ALA A 106 10.62 -12.80 6.30
C ALA A 106 10.74 -11.25 6.34
N PHE A 107 9.81 -10.56 7.00
CA PHE A 107 9.81 -9.11 7.21
C PHE A 107 10.13 -8.73 8.66
N ALA A 108 10.72 -9.65 9.43
CA ALA A 108 11.24 -9.33 10.74
C ALA A 108 12.38 -8.30 10.64
N VAL A 109 12.36 -7.31 11.52
CA VAL A 109 13.42 -6.29 11.61
C VAL A 109 14.04 -6.27 13.01
N ASP A 110 15.31 -5.89 13.10
CA ASP A 110 15.97 -5.65 14.38
C ASP A 110 15.50 -4.33 14.97
N THR A 111 14.59 -4.39 15.95
CA THR A 111 14.02 -3.21 16.58
C THR A 111 13.52 -3.51 17.99
N LYS A 112 13.53 -2.47 18.83
CA LYS A 112 12.95 -2.51 20.19
C LYS A 112 11.48 -2.10 20.23
N LYS A 113 10.93 -1.60 19.12
CA LYS A 113 9.51 -1.23 19.00
C LYS A 113 8.66 -2.51 19.13
N LYS A 114 7.61 -2.48 19.95
CA LYS A 114 6.78 -3.67 20.25
C LYS A 114 5.33 -3.51 19.80
N THR A 115 4.80 -2.31 19.88
CA THR A 115 3.40 -1.99 19.61
C THR A 115 3.26 -1.14 18.35
N LEU A 116 2.02 -1.00 17.85
CA LEU A 116 1.71 -0.05 16.79
C LEU A 116 2.07 1.38 17.20
N ASN A 117 1.78 1.77 18.44
CA ASN A 117 2.13 3.10 18.96
C ASN A 117 3.64 3.37 18.90
N ASP A 118 4.45 2.38 19.29
CA ASP A 118 5.92 2.49 19.19
C ASP A 118 6.35 2.61 17.72
N ALA A 119 5.70 1.86 16.82
CA ALA A 119 5.98 1.88 15.39
C ALA A 119 5.70 3.25 14.77
N MET A 120 4.53 3.83 15.08
CA MET A 120 4.07 5.13 14.57
C MET A 120 4.94 6.31 14.99
N ASN A 121 5.55 6.24 16.18
CA ASN A 121 6.41 7.32 16.67
C ASN A 121 7.59 7.59 15.72
N GLY A 122 7.61 8.80 15.16
CA GLY A 122 8.60 9.29 14.20
C GLY A 122 8.57 8.62 12.82
N THR A 123 7.54 7.86 12.48
CA THR A 123 7.43 7.25 11.14
C THR A 123 7.02 8.27 10.09
N ASP A 124 7.49 8.10 8.85
CA ASP A 124 7.12 8.95 7.73
C ASP A 124 5.81 8.50 7.09
N VAL A 125 5.61 7.19 7.01
CA VAL A 125 4.51 6.56 6.28
C VAL A 125 3.81 5.56 7.19
N PHE A 126 2.48 5.57 7.15
CA PHE A 126 1.62 4.51 7.66
C PHE A 126 0.79 3.92 6.51
N ILE A 127 0.76 2.59 6.42
CA ILE A 127 -0.09 1.84 5.48
C ILE A 127 -0.91 0.84 6.29
N GLY A 128 -2.20 1.08 6.38
CA GLY A 128 -3.17 0.24 7.05
C GLY A 128 -3.92 -0.65 6.05
N VAL A 129 -3.78 -1.96 6.21
CA VAL A 129 -4.57 -3.00 5.53
C VAL A 129 -5.01 -4.04 6.57
N ALA A 130 -5.60 -3.54 7.66
CA ALA A 130 -5.89 -4.31 8.87
C ALA A 130 -7.37 -4.29 9.25
N ARG A 131 -7.76 -3.41 10.16
CA ARG A 131 -9.13 -3.23 10.63
C ARG A 131 -9.39 -1.76 10.94
N GLY A 132 -10.65 -1.34 10.89
CA GLY A 132 -11.06 0.01 11.28
C GLY A 132 -10.73 0.37 12.73
N ASP A 133 -10.65 1.68 12.99
CA ASP A 133 -10.45 2.29 14.32
C ASP A 133 -9.21 1.77 15.08
N LEU A 134 -8.15 1.46 14.34
CA LEU A 134 -6.90 0.93 14.88
C LEU A 134 -5.93 2.05 15.31
N VAL A 135 -5.98 3.20 14.65
CA VAL A 135 -5.04 4.32 14.81
C VAL A 135 -5.74 5.47 15.53
N THR A 136 -5.06 6.06 16.52
CA THR A 136 -5.58 7.20 17.27
C THR A 136 -4.96 8.52 16.80
N GLN A 137 -5.61 9.64 17.10
CA GLN A 137 -5.04 10.98 16.85
C GLN A 137 -3.68 11.18 17.56
N GLU A 138 -3.48 10.56 18.73
CA GLU A 138 -2.19 10.61 19.44
C GLU A 138 -1.08 9.93 18.64
N MET A 139 -1.36 8.78 18.02
CA MET A 139 -0.41 8.12 17.12
C MET A 139 -0.08 9.01 15.92
N VAL A 140 -1.07 9.63 15.30
CA VAL A 140 -0.87 10.55 14.15
C VAL A 140 -0.01 11.76 14.51
N LYS A 141 -0.24 12.36 15.68
CA LYS A 141 0.57 13.45 16.23
C LYS A 141 2.02 13.03 16.52
N SER A 142 2.26 11.74 16.78
CA SER A 142 3.60 11.21 17.07
C SER A 142 4.44 10.91 15.82
N MET A 143 3.82 10.86 14.64
CA MET A 143 4.52 10.60 13.38
C MET A 143 5.44 11.78 13.00
N ALA A 144 6.35 11.57 12.06
CA ALA A 144 7.27 12.61 11.57
C ALA A 144 6.54 13.79 10.91
N ALA A 145 7.24 14.90 10.66
CA ALA A 145 6.69 16.00 9.86
C ALA A 145 6.30 15.52 8.45
N LYS A 146 5.25 16.12 7.87
CA LYS A 146 4.75 15.82 6.52
C LYS A 146 4.43 14.32 6.29
N PRO A 147 3.64 13.64 7.12
CA PRO A 147 3.45 12.20 7.08
C PRO A 147 2.56 11.83 5.90
N ILE A 148 2.60 10.55 5.57
CA ILE A 148 1.70 9.94 4.60
C ILE A 148 0.92 8.86 5.33
N ILE A 149 -0.40 8.92 5.27
CA ILE A 149 -1.31 7.98 5.93
C ILE A 149 -2.20 7.32 4.88
N PHE A 150 -1.99 6.04 4.62
CA PHE A 150 -2.86 5.25 3.78
C PHE A 150 -3.70 4.36 4.70
N ALA A 151 -4.95 4.74 4.95
CA ALA A 151 -5.87 4.02 5.83
C ALA A 151 -6.91 3.26 4.98
N LEU A 152 -6.58 2.02 4.61
CA LEU A 152 -7.20 1.32 3.49
C LEU A 152 -8.16 0.21 3.92
N SER A 153 -8.38 0.03 5.23
CA SER A 153 -9.46 -0.84 5.70
C SER A 153 -10.82 -0.40 5.19
N ASN A 154 -11.64 -1.38 4.81
CA ASN A 154 -13.02 -1.17 4.39
C ASN A 154 -13.98 -1.92 5.34
N PRO A 155 -15.20 -1.41 5.58
CA PRO A 155 -15.72 -0.10 5.12
C PRO A 155 -15.20 1.08 5.94
N ASP A 156 -14.68 0.81 7.13
CA ASP A 156 -14.17 1.82 8.06
C ASP A 156 -12.63 1.80 8.07
N PRO A 157 -11.97 2.94 7.80
CA PRO A 157 -10.52 3.04 7.75
C PRO A 157 -9.90 2.89 9.14
N GLU A 158 -8.59 2.62 9.20
CA GLU A 158 -7.84 2.55 10.45
C GLU A 158 -7.96 3.83 11.30
N ILE A 159 -8.15 4.98 10.65
CA ILE A 159 -8.51 6.27 11.23
C ILE A 159 -9.27 7.07 10.17
N SER A 160 -10.27 7.85 10.58
CA SER A 160 -11.04 8.69 9.67
C SER A 160 -10.22 9.89 9.14
N PRO A 161 -10.46 10.37 7.90
CA PRO A 161 -9.88 11.62 7.43
C PRO A 161 -10.18 12.81 8.33
N GLU A 162 -11.39 12.89 8.89
CA GLU A 162 -11.81 13.95 9.80
C GLU A 162 -10.94 13.98 11.06
N ASP A 163 -10.65 12.82 11.66
CA ASP A 163 -9.77 12.72 12.83
C ASP A 163 -8.31 13.07 12.52
N VAL A 164 -7.83 12.66 11.35
CA VAL A 164 -6.48 12.99 10.88
C VAL A 164 -6.34 14.50 10.70
N TYR A 165 -7.24 15.14 9.95
CA TYR A 165 -7.18 16.58 9.69
C TYR A 165 -7.53 17.43 10.91
N ALA A 166 -8.27 16.89 11.90
CA ALA A 166 -8.51 17.58 13.17
C ALA A 166 -7.24 17.70 14.05
N CYS A 167 -6.25 16.82 13.85
CA CYS A 167 -5.02 16.82 14.64
C CYS A 167 -3.77 17.27 13.88
N ARG A 168 -3.85 17.39 12.56
CA ARG A 168 -2.70 17.53 11.69
C ARG A 168 -3.07 18.15 10.35
N ASP A 169 -2.37 19.22 10.00
CA ASP A 169 -2.58 19.92 8.73
C ASP A 169 -1.60 19.44 7.65
N ASP A 170 -0.34 19.14 7.99
CA ASP A 170 0.74 18.78 7.05
C ASP A 170 0.70 17.34 6.48
N VAL A 171 -0.37 16.59 6.73
CA VAL A 171 -0.55 15.19 6.31
C VAL A 171 -1.03 15.07 4.86
N LEU A 172 -0.54 14.04 4.16
CA LEU A 172 -1.21 13.49 2.98
C LEU A 172 -1.91 12.20 3.38
N MET A 173 -3.15 12.05 2.94
CA MET A 173 -3.97 10.89 3.30
C MET A 173 -4.66 10.28 2.09
N ALA A 174 -4.73 8.96 2.08
CA ALA A 174 -5.47 8.15 1.12
C ALA A 174 -6.33 7.12 1.87
N THR A 175 -7.47 6.73 1.28
CA THR A 175 -8.35 5.69 1.84
C THR A 175 -8.81 4.71 0.76
N GLY A 176 -9.40 3.58 1.16
CA GLY A 176 -10.06 2.67 0.21
C GLY A 176 -11.43 3.14 -0.28
N ARG A 177 -11.98 4.23 0.29
CA ARG A 177 -13.35 4.65 0.05
C ARG A 177 -13.45 5.72 -1.03
N SER A 178 -14.51 5.67 -1.82
CA SER A 178 -14.74 6.58 -2.95
C SER A 178 -15.35 7.92 -2.56
N ASP A 179 -15.80 8.07 -1.31
CA ASP A 179 -16.35 9.32 -0.80
C ASP A 179 -15.28 10.29 -0.27
N TYR A 180 -14.02 9.88 -0.27
CA TYR A 180 -12.87 10.72 0.06
C TYR A 180 -11.93 10.89 -1.15
N PRO A 181 -11.15 12.00 -1.21
CA PRO A 181 -10.05 12.13 -2.16
C PRO A 181 -9.02 11.02 -2.01
N ASN A 182 -8.16 10.86 -3.01
CA ASN A 182 -7.06 9.88 -3.00
C ASN A 182 -7.54 8.46 -2.68
N GLN A 183 -8.56 8.00 -3.41
CA GLN A 183 -9.03 6.62 -3.28
C GLN A 183 -8.00 5.63 -3.85
N GLU A 184 -7.51 4.73 -3.00
CA GLU A 184 -6.74 3.56 -3.39
C GLU A 184 -7.71 2.45 -3.86
N ASN A 185 -7.76 2.22 -5.17
CA ASN A 185 -8.72 1.29 -5.77
C ASN A 185 -8.05 0.35 -6.78
N ASN A 186 -8.14 -0.95 -6.53
CA ASN A 186 -7.57 -2.01 -7.37
C ASN A 186 -8.10 -2.00 -8.82
N VAL A 187 -9.27 -1.41 -9.06
CA VAL A 187 -9.83 -1.23 -10.41
C VAL A 187 -8.89 -0.48 -11.35
N LEU A 188 -8.00 0.36 -10.81
CA LEU A 188 -6.98 1.08 -11.57
C LEU A 188 -5.90 0.14 -12.13
N GLY A 189 -5.72 -1.04 -11.55
CA GLY A 189 -4.65 -1.98 -11.88
C GLY A 189 -5.13 -3.18 -12.67
N PHE A 190 -5.89 -4.07 -12.05
CA PHE A 190 -6.08 -5.44 -12.55
C PHE A 190 -6.62 -5.54 -13.99
N PRO A 191 -7.58 -4.71 -14.47
CA PRO A 191 -8.09 -4.85 -15.82
C PRO A 191 -7.01 -4.61 -16.87
N TYR A 192 -6.15 -3.61 -16.62
CA TYR A 192 -5.12 -3.15 -17.54
C TYR A 192 -3.84 -4.00 -17.47
N ILE A 193 -3.49 -4.49 -16.29
CA ILE A 193 -2.39 -5.46 -16.13
C ILE A 193 -2.72 -6.75 -16.90
N PHE A 194 -3.94 -7.27 -16.75
CA PHE A 194 -4.37 -8.43 -17.53
C PHE A 194 -4.45 -8.12 -19.03
N ARG A 195 -4.97 -6.95 -19.43
CA ARG A 195 -4.98 -6.55 -20.84
C ARG A 195 -3.58 -6.58 -21.44
N GLY A 196 -2.61 -5.96 -20.78
CA GLY A 196 -1.21 -5.94 -21.23
C GLY A 196 -0.59 -7.34 -21.28
N ALA A 197 -0.82 -8.17 -20.25
CA ALA A 197 -0.32 -9.55 -20.23
C ALA A 197 -0.91 -10.39 -21.37
N LEU A 198 -2.21 -10.27 -21.64
CA LEU A 198 -2.90 -11.00 -22.71
C LEU A 198 -2.51 -10.52 -24.10
N ASP A 199 -2.37 -9.20 -24.30
CA ASP A 199 -1.88 -8.61 -25.55
C ASP A 199 -0.47 -9.11 -25.91
N ALA A 200 0.39 -9.22 -24.89
CA ALA A 200 1.74 -9.73 -25.05
C ALA A 200 1.81 -11.27 -25.21
N ASN A 201 0.69 -11.98 -25.07
CA ASN A 201 0.66 -13.44 -24.89
C ASN A 201 1.64 -13.91 -23.81
N SER A 202 1.76 -13.14 -22.72
CA SER A 202 2.65 -13.47 -21.60
C SER A 202 2.17 -14.73 -20.90
N LYS A 203 3.12 -15.59 -20.51
CA LYS A 203 2.83 -16.77 -19.68
C LYS A 203 2.70 -16.44 -18.19
N GLU A 204 3.20 -15.28 -17.77
CA GLU A 204 3.25 -14.88 -16.36
C GLU A 204 3.02 -13.37 -16.18
N ILE A 205 2.73 -12.96 -14.94
CA ILE A 205 2.79 -11.57 -14.50
C ILE A 205 3.89 -11.47 -13.44
N ASN A 206 5.11 -11.18 -13.89
CA ASN A 206 6.31 -11.13 -13.06
C ASN A 206 6.49 -9.79 -12.33
N ILE A 207 7.58 -9.67 -11.56
CA ILE A 207 7.86 -8.48 -10.74
C ILE A 207 8.14 -7.24 -11.60
N GLU A 208 8.81 -7.39 -12.74
CA GLU A 208 9.10 -6.31 -13.68
C GLU A 208 7.82 -5.72 -14.26
N MET A 209 6.83 -6.56 -14.60
CA MET A 209 5.51 -6.11 -15.05
C MET A 209 4.77 -5.34 -13.94
N LYS A 210 4.87 -5.78 -12.69
CA LYS A 210 4.25 -5.08 -11.54
C LYS A 210 4.91 -3.72 -11.31
N ILE A 211 6.25 -3.64 -11.37
CA ILE A 211 7.00 -2.38 -11.28
C ILE A 211 6.63 -1.44 -12.44
N ALA A 212 6.49 -1.96 -13.66
CA ALA A 212 6.06 -1.17 -14.81
C ALA A 212 4.65 -0.59 -14.61
N ALA A 213 3.72 -1.39 -14.05
CA ALA A 213 2.37 -0.92 -13.72
C ALA A 213 2.39 0.20 -12.65
N VAL A 214 3.23 0.05 -11.61
CA VAL A 214 3.45 1.09 -10.59
C VAL A 214 3.91 2.40 -11.23
N HIS A 215 4.93 2.35 -12.09
CA HIS A 215 5.42 3.56 -12.76
C HIS A 215 4.40 4.16 -13.73
N ALA A 216 3.65 3.34 -14.46
CA ALA A 216 2.61 3.83 -15.38
C ALA A 216 1.50 4.59 -14.63
N LEU A 217 1.01 4.04 -13.52
CA LEU A 217 0.00 4.69 -12.69
C LEU A 217 0.53 5.96 -12.02
N LYS A 218 1.78 5.92 -11.55
CA LYS A 218 2.44 7.07 -10.94
C LYS A 218 2.49 8.25 -11.93
N GLU A 219 2.93 8.00 -13.15
CA GLU A 219 3.06 9.05 -14.18
C GLU A 219 1.70 9.49 -14.72
N LEU A 220 0.70 8.60 -14.76
CA LEU A 220 -0.67 8.95 -15.16
C LEU A 220 -1.26 10.07 -14.28
N ALA A 221 -1.04 10.02 -12.96
CA ALA A 221 -1.52 11.04 -12.04
C ALA A 221 -0.89 12.43 -12.25
N LYS A 222 0.18 12.52 -13.05
CA LYS A 222 0.86 13.78 -13.39
C LYS A 222 0.41 14.37 -14.72
N LEU A 223 -0.41 13.63 -15.48
CA LEU A 223 -0.97 14.12 -16.73
C LEU A 223 -2.12 15.10 -16.46
N PRO A 224 -2.42 16.00 -17.42
CA PRO A 224 -3.60 16.86 -17.32
C PRO A 224 -4.88 16.04 -17.14
N VAL A 225 -5.72 16.45 -16.19
CA VAL A 225 -7.01 15.81 -15.94
C VAL A 225 -7.98 16.18 -17.08
N PRO A 226 -8.62 15.21 -17.75
CA PRO A 226 -9.56 15.50 -18.83
C PRO A 226 -10.80 16.25 -18.34
N ASP A 227 -11.35 17.14 -19.18
CA ASP A 227 -12.57 17.91 -18.87
C ASP A 227 -13.75 17.00 -18.45
N SER A 228 -13.89 15.83 -19.08
CA SER A 228 -14.94 14.87 -18.72
C SER A 228 -14.83 14.35 -17.29
N VAL A 229 -13.62 14.30 -16.72
CA VAL A 229 -13.41 13.91 -15.32
C VAL A 229 -13.78 15.08 -14.41
N LEU A 230 -13.33 16.31 -14.74
CA LEU A 230 -13.68 17.51 -13.99
C LEU A 230 -15.21 17.71 -13.91
N GLU A 231 -15.91 17.50 -15.03
CA GLU A 231 -17.38 17.52 -15.11
C GLU A 231 -18.02 16.44 -14.22
N ALA A 232 -17.51 15.21 -14.26
CA ALA A 232 -18.04 14.10 -13.47
C ALA A 232 -17.91 14.33 -11.96
N TYR A 233 -16.83 14.98 -11.52
CA TYR A 233 -16.57 15.32 -10.13
C TYR A 233 -17.12 16.71 -9.72
N GLN A 234 -17.68 17.48 -10.66
CA GLN A 234 -18.23 18.83 -10.45
C GLN A 234 -17.19 19.81 -9.85
N ILE A 235 -15.97 19.78 -10.38
CA ILE A 235 -14.87 20.65 -9.97
C ILE A 235 -14.29 21.41 -11.17
N ASP A 236 -13.74 22.61 -10.94
CA ASP A 236 -13.23 23.47 -12.02
C ASP A 236 -11.81 23.08 -12.47
N SER A 237 -11.01 22.52 -11.56
CA SER A 237 -9.62 22.14 -11.84
C SER A 237 -9.14 21.09 -10.87
N LEU A 238 -8.30 20.18 -11.37
CA LEU A 238 -7.58 19.20 -10.57
C LEU A 238 -6.17 19.06 -11.14
N SER A 239 -5.15 19.22 -10.31
CA SER A 239 -3.74 19.18 -10.74
C SER A 239 -2.87 18.52 -9.71
N TYR A 240 -1.91 17.72 -10.17
CA TYR A 240 -0.97 17.00 -9.32
C TYR A 240 -0.34 17.89 -8.24
N GLY A 241 -0.50 17.52 -6.98
CA GLY A 241 -0.06 18.32 -5.85
C GLY A 241 -0.67 17.83 -4.54
N ARG A 242 -0.55 18.64 -3.49
CA ARG A 242 -1.06 18.31 -2.15
C ARG A 242 -2.58 18.18 -2.10
N ASP A 243 -3.27 19.01 -2.88
CA ASP A 243 -4.73 19.09 -2.91
C ASP A 243 -5.32 18.30 -4.11
N TYR A 244 -4.56 17.32 -4.64
CA TYR A 244 -4.96 16.41 -5.71
C TYR A 244 -5.81 15.24 -5.18
#